data_AF-A0A286HHI0-F1
#
_entry.id   AF-A0A286HHI0-F1
#
_cell.length_a   1.000
_cell.length_b   1.000
_cell.length_c   1.000
_cell.angle_alpha   90.00
_cell.angle_beta   90.00
_cell.angle_gamma   90.00
#
_symmetry.space_group_name_H-M   'P 1'
#
loop_
_entity.id
_entity.type
_entity.pdbx_description
1 polymer ?
#
loop_
_entity_poly.entity_id
_entity_poly.type
_entity_poly.pdbx_seq_one_letter_code
_entity_poly.pdbx_strand_id
1 'polypeptide(L)'
;MNEYGTGTAPTPVEERLRAALAARAQSVGPADLRPLRPPTGNVRTVRLVRRVAVGLLTLAAVAALVFFTVVRGGPDQPAEPAHSPRPTTGTPSAVPSPVRPTTAEPSPSSP
;
A
#
# COMPACT_ATOMS: atom_id res chain seq x y z
N MET A 1 -45.00 40.45 -48.03
CA MET A 1 -45.91 39.32 -48.27
C MET A 1 -45.11 38.36 -49.13
N ASN A 2 -44.53 37.33 -48.50
CA ASN A 2 -43.55 36.46 -49.16
C ASN A 2 -44.30 35.31 -49.81
N GLU A 3 -44.50 35.44 -51.12
CA GLU A 3 -45.10 34.45 -52.00
C GLU A 3 -44.14 33.25 -52.10
N TYR A 4 -44.22 32.31 -51.15
CA TYR A 4 -43.60 30.99 -51.33
C TYR A 4 -44.43 30.24 -52.37
N GLY A 5 -44.02 30.35 -53.63
CA GLY A 5 -44.52 29.53 -54.72
C GLY A 5 -44.17 28.06 -54.48
N THR A 6 -44.98 27.35 -53.70
CA THR A 6 -44.92 25.89 -53.55
C THR A 6 -46.00 25.25 -54.42
N GLY A 7 -45.98 25.60 -55.70
CA GLY A 7 -46.91 25.10 -56.71
C GLY A 7 -46.14 24.37 -57.81
N THR A 8 -45.45 23.29 -57.48
CA THR A 8 -44.82 22.43 -58.49
C THR A 8 -44.96 20.99 -58.06
N ALA A 9 -45.67 20.22 -58.88
CA ALA A 9 -45.73 18.77 -58.78
C ALA A 9 -44.32 18.20 -58.52
N PRO A 10 -44.17 17.20 -57.64
CA PRO A 10 -42.87 16.64 -57.31
C PRO A 10 -42.19 16.19 -58.60
N THR A 11 -40.93 16.57 -58.77
CA THR A 11 -40.17 16.14 -59.95
C THR A 11 -40.14 14.61 -59.99
N PRO A 12 -40.10 13.97 -61.18
CA PRO A 12 -40.12 12.52 -61.28
C PRO A 12 -38.91 11.85 -60.59
N VAL A 13 -37.87 12.62 -60.27
CA VAL A 13 -36.73 12.18 -59.48
C VAL A 13 -37.06 12.21 -57.99
N GLU A 14 -37.71 13.26 -57.49
CA GLU A 14 -38.17 13.32 -56.10
C GLU A 14 -39.14 12.19 -55.76
N GLU A 15 -40.05 11.84 -56.67
CA GLU A 15 -40.98 10.74 -56.43
C GLU A 15 -40.24 9.39 -56.35
N ARG A 16 -39.25 9.17 -57.20
CA ARG A 16 -38.38 7.98 -57.13
C ARG A 16 -37.55 7.95 -55.85
N LEU A 17 -37.02 9.10 -55.43
CA LEU A 17 -36.26 9.21 -54.20
C LEU A 17 -37.14 8.92 -52.98
N ARG A 18 -38.35 9.49 -52.96
CA ARG A 18 -39.37 9.28 -51.93
C ARG A 18 -39.79 7.82 -51.86
N ALA A 19 -40.03 7.18 -53.00
CA ALA A 19 -40.35 5.76 -53.08
C ALA A 19 -39.19 4.88 -52.59
N ALA A 20 -37.95 5.19 -52.97
CA ALA A 20 -36.77 4.46 -52.51
C ALA A 20 -36.55 4.60 -51.00
N LEU A 21 -36.76 5.80 -50.45
CA LEU A 21 -36.68 6.06 -49.01
C LEU A 21 -37.78 5.34 -48.24
N ALA A 22 -39.01 5.34 -48.76
CA ALA A 22 -40.12 4.60 -48.18
C ALA A 22 -39.78 3.09 -48.15
N ALA A 23 -39.36 2.53 -49.28
CA ALA A 23 -38.94 1.13 -49.38
C ALA A 23 -37.82 0.78 -48.40
N ARG A 24 -36.85 1.69 -48.20
CA ARG A 24 -35.80 1.50 -47.20
C ARG A 24 -36.36 1.52 -45.79
N ALA A 25 -37.28 2.43 -45.47
CA ALA A 25 -37.92 2.48 -44.15
C ALA A 25 -38.71 1.19 -43.85
N GLN A 26 -39.38 0.61 -44.85
CA GLN A 26 -40.10 -0.67 -44.71
C GLN A 26 -39.16 -1.88 -44.60
N SER A 27 -37.94 -1.78 -45.12
CA SER A 27 -36.92 -2.83 -44.99
C SER A 27 -36.25 -2.88 -43.62
N VAL A 28 -36.33 -1.81 -42.83
CA VAL A 28 -35.76 -1.76 -41.47
C VAL A 28 -36.68 -2.54 -40.52
N GLY A 29 -36.20 -3.68 -40.07
CA GLY A 29 -36.96 -4.56 -39.19
C GLY A 29 -36.89 -4.11 -37.72
N PRO A 30 -37.79 -4.62 -36.87
CA PRO A 30 -37.71 -4.38 -35.42
C PRO A 30 -36.41 -4.91 -34.80
N ALA A 31 -35.71 -5.85 -35.46
CA ALA A 31 -34.39 -6.31 -35.05
C ALA A 31 -33.29 -5.26 -35.26
N ASP A 32 -33.38 -4.45 -36.32
CA ASP A 32 -32.44 -3.36 -36.62
C ASP A 32 -32.66 -2.15 -35.71
N LEU A 33 -33.90 -1.99 -35.21
CA LEU A 33 -34.28 -0.95 -34.26
C LEU A 33 -34.02 -1.35 -32.80
N ARG A 34 -33.60 -2.60 -32.54
CA ARG A 34 -33.28 -3.00 -31.17
C ARG A 34 -32.02 -2.28 -30.72
N PRO A 35 -32.03 -1.64 -29.53
CA PRO A 35 -30.81 -1.21 -28.90
C PRO A 35 -29.83 -2.38 -28.89
N LEU A 36 -28.61 -2.16 -29.38
CA LEU A 36 -27.53 -3.14 -29.30
C LEU A 36 -27.48 -3.62 -27.84
N ARG A 37 -27.93 -4.85 -27.60
CA ARG A 37 -27.90 -5.41 -26.25
C ARG A 37 -26.42 -5.52 -25.91
N PRO A 38 -25.93 -4.82 -24.86
CA PRO A 38 -24.54 -4.96 -24.46
C PRO A 38 -24.31 -6.44 -24.16
N PRO A 39 -23.18 -7.02 -24.59
CA PRO A 39 -22.92 -8.45 -24.40
C PRO A 39 -23.06 -8.77 -22.91
N THR A 40 -24.16 -9.44 -22.56
CA THR A 40 -24.42 -9.90 -21.19
C THR A 40 -23.63 -11.17 -20.93
N GLY A 41 -22.35 -11.21 -21.30
CA GLY A 41 -21.49 -12.36 -21.08
C GLY A 41 -20.81 -12.22 -19.73
N ASN A 42 -21.12 -13.07 -18.76
CA ASN A 42 -20.38 -13.46 -17.53
C ASN A 42 -19.56 -12.44 -16.70
N VAL A 43 -19.56 -11.13 -17.01
CA VAL A 43 -18.71 -10.13 -16.34
C VAL A 43 -19.10 -9.97 -14.87
N ARG A 44 -20.37 -10.20 -14.52
CA ARG A 44 -20.85 -10.16 -13.13
C ARG A 44 -20.25 -11.28 -12.28
N THR A 45 -20.16 -12.49 -12.83
CA THR A 45 -19.63 -13.66 -12.11
C THR A 45 -18.15 -13.52 -11.81
N VAL A 46 -17.35 -13.07 -12.80
CA VAL A 46 -15.91 -12.84 -12.62
C VAL A 46 -15.64 -11.75 -11.58
N ARG A 47 -16.44 -10.67 -11.57
CA ARG A 47 -16.31 -9.61 -10.56
C ARG A 47 -16.63 -10.09 -9.15
N LEU A 48 -17.63 -10.98 -8.99
CA LEU A 48 -17.99 -11.52 -7.69
C LEU A 48 -16.88 -12.40 -7.12
N VAL A 49 -16.36 -13.33 -7.94
CA VAL A 49 -15.26 -14.23 -7.54
C VAL A 49 -14.02 -13.44 -7.13
N ARG A 50 -13.66 -12.41 -7.90
CA ARG A 50 -12.51 -11.56 -7.56
C ARG A 50 -12.71 -10.84 -6.22
N ARG A 51 -13.92 -10.33 -5.94
CA ARG A 51 -14.21 -9.66 -4.66
C ARG A 51 -14.13 -10.63 -3.47
N VAL A 52 -14.66 -11.84 -3.62
CA VAL A 52 -14.58 -12.87 -2.58
C VAL A 52 -13.13 -13.29 -2.35
N ALA A 53 -12.37 -13.52 -3.42
CA ALA A 53 -10.95 -13.89 -3.31
C ALA A 53 -10.13 -12.80 -2.62
N VAL A 54 -10.34 -11.52 -2.98
CA VAL A 54 -9.69 -10.39 -2.30
C VAL A 54 -10.09 -10.33 -0.84
N GLY A 55 -11.37 -10.50 -0.51
CA GLY A 55 -11.84 -10.49 0.88
C GLY A 55 -11.25 -11.63 1.73
N LEU A 56 -11.09 -12.83 1.15
CA LEU A 56 -10.45 -13.95 1.84
C LEU A 56 -8.95 -13.70 2.04
N LEU A 57 -8.25 -13.14 1.05
CA LEU A 57 -6.84 -12.79 1.17
C LEU A 57 -6.59 -11.71 2.22
N THR A 58 -7.43 -10.68 2.28
CA THR A 58 -7.31 -9.64 3.32
C THR A 58 -7.58 -10.21 4.71
N LEU A 59 -8.60 -11.05 4.86
CA LEU A 59 -8.88 -11.73 6.12
C LEU A 59 -7.69 -12.60 6.57
N ALA A 60 -7.12 -13.37 5.65
CA ALA A 60 -5.95 -14.21 5.93
C ALA A 60 -4.71 -13.38 6.33
N ALA A 61 -4.47 -12.25 5.65
CA ALA A 61 -3.36 -11.36 5.97
C ALA A 61 -3.51 -10.74 7.37
N VAL A 62 -4.73 -10.31 7.75
CA VAL A 62 -5.00 -9.79 9.10
C VAL A 62 -4.80 -10.88 10.15
N ALA A 63 -5.30 -12.09 9.91
CA ALA A 63 -5.11 -13.21 10.82
C ALA A 63 -3.62 -13.56 10.99
N ALA A 64 -2.85 -13.57 9.89
CA ALA A 64 -1.41 -13.80 9.94
C ALA A 64 -0.66 -12.70 10.70
N LEU A 65 -1.04 -11.43 10.51
CA LEU A 65 -0.47 -10.31 11.24
C LEU A 65 -0.73 -10.46 12.75
N VAL A 66 -1.98 -10.69 13.15
CA VAL A 66 -2.36 -10.90 14.56
C VAL A 66 -1.63 -12.09 15.16
N PHE A 67 -1.58 -13.22 14.44
CA PHE A 67 -0.83 -14.38 14.89
C PHE A 67 0.65 -14.04 15.08
N PHE A 68 1.26 -13.34 14.14
CA PHE A 68 2.66 -12.97 14.23
C PHE A 68 2.91 -11.98 15.38
N THR A 69 2.06 -10.97 15.57
CA THR A 69 2.24 -9.95 16.61
C THR A 69 1.90 -10.45 18.01
N VAL A 70 0.90 -11.33 18.15
CA VAL A 70 0.42 -11.78 19.48
C VAL A 70 1.10 -13.09 19.89
N VAL A 71 1.34 -14.01 18.96
CA VAL A 71 1.87 -15.35 19.26
C VAL A 71 3.40 -15.39 19.10
N ARG A 72 3.98 -14.63 18.16
CA ARG A 72 5.43 -14.65 17.90
C ARG A 72 6.17 -13.39 18.35
N GLY A 73 5.52 -12.23 18.35
CA GLY A 73 6.06 -10.97 18.81
C GLY A 73 5.86 -10.80 20.31
N GLY A 74 6.76 -11.34 21.12
CA GLY A 74 6.88 -10.90 22.52
C GLY A 74 7.24 -9.41 22.57
N PRO A 75 6.89 -8.69 23.66
CA PRO A 75 7.18 -7.26 23.77
C PRO A 75 8.68 -7.03 23.58
N ASP A 76 9.04 -6.18 22.60
CA ASP A 76 10.40 -5.69 22.44
C ASP A 76 10.84 -5.07 23.77
N GLN A 77 11.69 -5.80 24.49
CA GLN A 77 12.13 -5.38 25.80
C GLN A 77 13.05 -4.16 25.59
N PRO A 78 12.79 -3.02 26.26
CA PRO A 78 13.62 -1.83 26.10
C PRO A 78 15.08 -2.19 26.41
N ALA A 79 15.99 -1.80 25.52
CA ALA A 79 17.41 -2.02 25.74
C ALA A 79 17.82 -1.43 27.10
N GLU A 80 18.50 -2.24 27.91
CA GLU A 80 18.85 -1.88 29.27
C GLU A 80 19.70 -0.61 29.29
N PRO A 81 19.39 0.39 30.16
CA PRO A 81 20.16 1.63 30.22
C PRO A 81 21.65 1.35 30.50
N ALA A 82 22.52 2.00 29.74
CA ALA A 82 23.97 1.90 29.94
C ALA A 82 24.34 2.26 31.38
N HIS A 83 25.00 1.35 32.08
CA HIS A 83 25.44 1.55 33.45
C HIS A 83 26.49 2.67 33.50
N SER A 84 26.22 3.70 34.30
CA SER A 84 27.18 4.79 34.51
C SER A 84 28.46 4.24 35.18
N PRO A 85 29.66 4.65 34.72
CA PRO A 85 30.89 4.23 35.36
C PRO A 85 30.93 4.78 36.78
N ARG A 86 30.96 3.87 37.76
CA ARG A 86 31.08 4.21 39.18
C ARG A 86 32.43 4.89 39.41
N PRO A 87 32.50 6.14 39.90
CA PRO A 87 33.76 6.73 40.30
C PRO A 87 34.28 5.97 41.53
N THR A 88 35.51 5.44 41.44
CA THR A 88 36.24 4.94 42.59
C THR A 88 36.61 6.14 43.47
N THR A 89 36.01 6.23 44.66
CA THR A 89 36.48 7.13 45.71
C THR A 89 37.83 6.63 46.22
N GLY A 90 38.89 7.00 45.52
CA GLY A 90 40.25 6.89 46.04
C GLY A 90 40.47 7.97 47.08
N THR A 91 40.56 7.58 48.35
CA THR A 91 41.09 8.42 49.43
C THR A 91 42.48 8.92 49.03
N PRO A 92 42.77 10.25 49.03
CA PRO A 92 44.14 10.71 48.83
C PRO A 92 44.97 10.33 50.05
N SER A 93 45.79 9.29 49.91
CA SER A 93 46.79 8.93 50.93
C SER A 93 47.93 9.95 50.89
N ALA A 94 48.15 10.61 52.02
CA ALA A 94 49.12 11.68 52.18
C ALA A 94 50.55 11.20 51.91
N VAL A 95 51.30 12.00 51.15
CA VAL A 95 52.73 11.85 50.86
C VAL A 95 53.54 11.94 52.17
N PRO A 96 54.39 10.95 52.52
CA PRO A 96 55.44 11.17 53.51
C PRO A 96 56.67 11.81 52.86
N SER A 97 57.06 12.98 53.36
CA SER A 97 58.33 13.66 53.02
C SER A 97 59.57 12.94 53.58
N PRO A 98 60.78 13.19 53.05
CA PRO A 98 61.86 12.20 53.08
C PRO A 98 63.00 12.49 54.08
N VAL A 99 63.73 11.40 54.38
CA VAL A 99 65.16 11.28 54.82
C VAL A 99 65.52 11.45 56.31
N ARG A 100 66.04 10.36 56.91
CA ARG A 100 67.46 10.25 57.34
C ARG A 100 67.87 8.81 57.70
N PRO A 101 69.01 8.29 57.19
CA PRO A 101 69.56 7.00 57.59
C PRO A 101 70.37 7.14 58.89
N THR A 102 70.14 6.26 59.86
CA THR A 102 71.01 6.11 61.04
C THR A 102 71.61 4.71 61.08
N THR A 103 72.88 4.69 60.72
CA THR A 103 74.02 3.84 61.12
C THR A 103 73.76 2.45 61.71
N ALA A 104 74.39 1.48 61.05
CA ALA A 104 74.53 0.07 61.44
C ALA A 104 75.33 -0.13 62.74
N GLU A 105 74.91 -1.12 63.52
CA GLU A 105 75.70 -1.71 64.61
C GLU A 105 76.14 -3.13 64.19
N PRO A 106 77.45 -3.47 64.20
CA PRO A 106 77.93 -4.78 63.78
C PRO A 106 77.82 -5.79 64.93
N SER A 107 77.24 -6.96 64.63
CA SER A 107 77.20 -8.11 65.55
C SER A 107 78.45 -8.99 65.34
N PRO A 108 79.17 -9.41 66.40
CA PRO A 108 80.47 -10.07 66.28
C PRO A 108 80.39 -11.56 65.93
N SER A 109 81.33 -12.00 65.09
CA SER A 109 81.63 -13.39 64.73
C SER A 109 82.43 -14.13 65.81
N SER A 110 82.30 -15.46 65.87
CA SER A 110 83.38 -16.45 66.16
C SER A 110 82.81 -17.87 66.35
N PRO A 111 83.62 -18.95 66.27
CA PRO A 111 84.78 -19.25 65.41
C PRO A 111 84.47 -20.31 64.33
#